data_AF-V5RW54-F1
#
_entry.id   AF-V5RW54-F1
#
_cell.length_a   1.000
_cell.length_b   1.000
_cell.length_c   1.000
_cell.angle_alpha   90.00
_cell.angle_beta   90.00
_cell.angle_gamma   90.00
#
_symmetry.space_group_name_H-M   'P 1'
#
loop_
_entity.id
_entity.type
_entity.pdbx_description
1 polymer ?
#
loop_
_entity_poly.entity_id
_entity_poly.type
_entity_poly.pdbx_seq_one_letter_code
_entity_poly.pdbx_strand_id
1 'polypeptide(L)'
;MAKPLLLIDFDRTLFDTAAFVDELWEYLARSYHIAIPEEQARVTQFYQYIGEQYDYYFFDHMASISGVPPAEVLVHEVKEAFRDKNFLFSDVNAILPAVDAILTIGNQPYQEFKLSLCPLLATIPHHIVQATKGLYITQTFGLQPTVLIDDKQQQNLPASTTFIHLDRSQSEPVIRKEGKISIASLQYYQQALA
;
A
#
# COMPACT_ATOMS: atom_id res chain seq x y z
N MET A 1 -12.57 -11.28 -26.08
CA MET A 1 -12.87 -11.06 -24.65
C MET A 1 -12.14 -9.80 -24.23
N ALA A 2 -12.75 -8.95 -23.39
CA ALA A 2 -12.07 -7.74 -22.90
C ALA A 2 -10.90 -8.12 -21.98
N LYS A 3 -9.79 -7.36 -22.03
CA LYS A 3 -8.68 -7.50 -21.08
C LYS A 3 -9.24 -7.28 -19.66
N PRO A 4 -8.92 -8.14 -18.68
CA PRO A 4 -9.33 -7.91 -17.30
C PRO A 4 -8.63 -6.65 -16.74
N LEU A 5 -9.30 -5.95 -15.84
CA LEU A 5 -8.75 -4.81 -15.11
C LEU A 5 -7.71 -5.29 -14.10
N LEU A 6 -6.47 -4.82 -14.16
CA LEU A 6 -5.44 -5.13 -13.18
C LEU A 6 -5.42 -4.06 -12.08
N LEU A 7 -5.94 -4.45 -10.92
CA LEU A 7 -5.87 -3.69 -9.69
C LEU A 7 -4.73 -4.21 -8.82
N ILE A 8 -3.98 -3.30 -8.22
CA ILE A 8 -2.86 -3.65 -7.35
C ILE A 8 -2.92 -2.88 -6.03
N ASP A 9 -2.65 -3.57 -4.94
CA ASP A 9 -2.46 -2.94 -3.65
C ASP A 9 -1.20 -2.07 -3.61
N PHE A 10 -1.13 -1.15 -2.64
CA PHE A 10 -0.01 -0.24 -2.47
C PHE A 10 0.95 -0.70 -1.37
N ASP A 11 0.50 -0.72 -0.11
CA ASP A 11 1.35 -0.97 1.06
C ASP A 11 1.86 -2.41 1.07
N ARG A 12 3.17 -2.62 1.23
CA ARG A 12 3.84 -3.94 1.18
C ARG A 12 3.69 -4.70 -0.15
N THR A 13 2.95 -4.14 -1.10
CA THR A 13 2.79 -4.66 -2.46
C THR A 13 3.68 -3.91 -3.43
N LEU A 14 3.41 -2.62 -3.67
CA LEU A 14 4.27 -1.73 -4.46
C LEU A 14 5.28 -0.99 -3.58
N PHE A 15 4.86 -0.58 -2.40
CA PHE A 15 5.59 0.28 -1.48
C PHE A 15 6.14 -0.51 -0.31
N ASP A 16 7.44 -0.40 -0.06
CA ASP A 16 8.10 -0.95 1.11
C ASP A 16 7.77 -0.08 2.34
N THR A 17 6.58 -0.36 2.91
CA THR A 17 6.08 0.33 4.08
C THR A 17 7.03 0.20 5.28
N ALA A 18 7.78 -0.90 5.39
CA ALA A 18 8.73 -1.09 6.49
C ALA A 18 9.93 -0.14 6.34
N ALA A 19 10.57 -0.15 5.17
CA ALA A 19 11.70 0.75 4.88
C ALA A 19 11.31 2.22 5.01
N PHE A 20 10.11 2.60 4.56
CA PHE A 20 9.59 3.95 4.74
C PHE A 20 9.39 4.32 6.21
N VAL A 21 8.74 3.46 6.99
CA VAL A 21 8.45 3.73 8.40
C VAL A 21 9.74 3.85 9.20
N ASP A 22 10.74 3.00 8.94
CA ASP A 22 12.04 3.06 9.61
C ASP A 22 12.76 4.39 9.30
N GLU A 23 12.86 4.77 8.02
CA GLU A 23 13.48 6.03 7.62
C GLU A 23 12.72 7.25 8.17
N LEU A 24 11.39 7.19 8.20
CA LEU A 24 10.55 8.25 8.75
C LEU A 24 10.82 8.45 10.25
N TRP A 25 10.82 7.38 11.03
CA TRP A 25 11.10 7.47 12.46
C TRP A 25 12.51 7.99 12.75
N GLU A 26 13.50 7.54 11.98
CA GLU A 26 14.85 8.07 12.08
C GLU A 26 14.93 9.56 11.73
N TYR A 27 14.26 9.99 10.66
CA TYR A 27 14.19 11.40 10.28
C TYR A 27 13.59 12.25 11.40
N LEU A 28 12.45 11.82 11.95
CA LEU A 28 11.76 12.52 13.03
C LEU A 28 12.64 12.61 14.28
N ALA A 29 13.32 11.52 14.65
CA ALA A 29 14.20 11.48 15.82
C ALA A 29 15.40 12.42 15.68
N ARG A 30 16.00 12.50 14.48
CA ARG A 30 17.11 13.42 14.20
C ARG A 30 16.66 14.88 14.17
N SER A 31 15.50 15.17 13.59
CA SER A 31 15.06 16.54 13.30
C SER A 31 14.31 17.19 14.47
N TYR A 32 13.56 16.40 15.23
CA TYR A 32 12.70 16.90 16.32
C TYR A 32 13.02 16.26 17.68
N HIS A 33 14.11 15.51 17.78
CA HIS A 33 14.60 14.91 19.03
C HIS A 33 13.58 14.01 19.75
N ILE A 34 12.78 13.28 18.97
CA ILE A 34 11.78 12.35 19.51
C ILE A 34 12.41 11.01 19.91
N ALA A 35 11.84 10.36 20.93
CA ALA A 35 12.23 9.01 21.32
C ALA A 35 11.44 7.98 20.50
N ILE A 36 12.09 7.38 19.48
CA ILE A 36 11.45 6.39 18.59
C ILE A 36 10.70 5.28 19.36
N PRO A 37 11.28 4.62 20.39
CA PRO A 37 10.60 3.53 21.08
C PRO A 37 9.30 3.97 21.76
N GLU A 38 9.24 5.20 22.27
CA GLU A 38 8.06 5.74 22.96
C GLU A 38 6.94 6.03 21.96
N GLU A 39 7.25 6.67 20.83
CA GLU A 39 6.26 6.99 19.81
C GLU A 39 5.77 5.74 19.05
N GLN A 40 6.65 4.76 18.83
CA GLN A 40 6.24 3.45 18.30
C GLN A 40 5.28 2.72 19.25
N ALA A 41 5.47 2.82 20.56
CA ALA A 41 4.54 2.24 21.53
C ALA A 41 3.17 2.96 21.55
N ARG A 42 3.13 4.24 21.17
CA ARG A 42 1.89 5.05 21.11
C ARG A 42 1.12 4.89 19.81
N VAL A 43 1.72 4.33 18.76
CA VAL A 43 1.12 4.27 17.41
C VAL A 43 -0.30 3.69 17.38
N THR A 44 -0.57 2.68 18.22
CA THR A 44 -1.87 2.00 18.28
C THR A 44 -2.99 2.88 18.83
N GLN A 45 -2.66 3.96 19.56
CA GLN A 45 -3.63 4.96 20.04
C GLN A 45 -4.22 5.77 18.88
N PHE A 46 -3.56 5.76 17.73
CA PHE A 46 -3.97 6.46 16.51
C PHE A 46 -4.52 5.50 15.45
N TYR A 47 -4.86 4.27 15.84
CA TYR A 47 -5.51 3.30 14.96
C TYR A 47 -7.02 3.34 15.14
N GLN A 48 -7.74 3.50 14.05
CA GLN A 48 -9.17 3.22 13.98
C GLN A 48 -9.40 1.89 13.25
N TYR A 49 -10.03 0.92 13.90
CA TYR A 49 -10.27 -0.38 13.28
C TYR A 49 -11.53 -0.37 12.41
N ILE A 50 -11.40 -0.95 11.21
CA ILE A 50 -12.48 -1.20 10.25
C ILE A 50 -12.50 -2.71 10.01
N GLY A 51 -13.26 -3.44 10.82
CA GLY A 51 -13.20 -4.91 10.84
C GLY A 51 -11.85 -5.41 11.37
N GLU A 52 -11.17 -6.27 10.59
CA GLU A 52 -9.83 -6.80 10.90
C GLU A 52 -8.69 -5.88 10.41
N GLN A 53 -9.03 -4.77 9.75
CA GLN A 53 -8.08 -3.81 9.23
C GLN A 53 -8.01 -2.60 10.17
N TYR A 54 -6.88 -1.89 10.14
CA TYR A 54 -6.72 -0.65 10.89
C TYR A 54 -6.42 0.48 9.92
N ASP A 55 -6.97 1.63 10.24
CA ASP A 55 -6.67 2.90 9.63
C ASP A 55 -5.79 3.72 10.58
N TYR A 56 -4.61 4.15 10.13
CA TYR A 56 -3.67 4.88 10.95
C TYR A 56 -3.78 6.39 10.70
N TYR A 57 -4.17 7.12 11.74
CA TYR A 57 -4.28 8.57 11.76
C TYR A 57 -2.90 9.21 11.94
N PHE A 58 -2.06 9.05 10.92
CA PHE A 58 -0.66 9.46 10.94
C PHE A 58 -0.49 10.94 11.34
N PHE A 59 -1.25 11.84 10.73
CA PHE A 59 -1.09 13.27 11.00
C PHE A 59 -1.55 13.69 12.40
N ASP A 60 -2.55 13.00 12.97
CA ASP A 60 -2.95 13.22 14.35
C ASP A 60 -1.87 12.72 15.32
N HIS A 61 -1.21 11.60 14.99
CA HIS A 61 -0.06 11.14 15.74
C HIS A 61 1.06 12.18 15.71
N MET A 62 1.44 12.64 14.52
CA MET A 62 2.49 13.65 14.37
C MET A 62 2.15 14.95 15.10
N ALA A 63 0.90 15.42 15.02
CA ALA A 63 0.45 16.61 15.74
C ALA A 63 0.47 16.44 17.28
N SER A 64 0.37 15.22 17.78
CA SER A 64 0.46 14.93 19.22
C SER A 64 1.89 14.94 19.77
N ILE A 65 2.90 14.95 18.89
CA ILE A 65 4.30 14.93 19.27
C ILE A 65 4.80 16.37 19.43
N SER A 66 5.24 16.71 20.64
CA SER A 66 5.76 18.06 20.93
C SER A 66 6.98 18.36 20.06
N GLY A 67 7.00 19.54 19.44
CA GLY A 67 8.11 20.01 18.60
C GLY A 67 8.04 19.56 17.14
N VAL A 68 7.10 18.67 16.78
CA VAL A 68 6.80 18.36 15.38
C VAL A 68 5.92 19.48 14.80
N PRO A 69 6.24 20.01 13.61
CA PRO A 69 5.47 21.09 13.01
C PRO A 69 4.09 20.59 12.53
N PRO A 70 3.17 21.51 12.19
CA PRO A 70 1.89 21.13 11.60
C PRO A 70 2.06 20.24 10.37
N ALA A 71 1.06 19.39 10.13
CA ALA A 71 1.09 18.34 9.11
C ALA A 71 1.58 18.83 7.72
N GLU A 72 1.12 19.99 7.26
CA GLU A 72 1.50 20.57 5.96
C GLU A 72 3.00 20.84 5.85
N VAL A 73 3.60 21.39 6.92
CA VAL A 73 5.02 21.69 7.01
C VAL A 73 5.82 20.39 7.09
N LEU A 74 5.37 19.45 7.94
CA LEU A 74 6.01 18.14 8.06
C LEU A 74 6.02 17.40 6.72
N VAL A 75 4.89 17.39 5.99
CA VAL A 75 4.78 16.76 4.66
C VAL A 75 5.78 17.37 3.71
N HIS A 76 5.87 18.70 3.65
CA HIS A 76 6.84 19.37 2.79
C HIS A 76 8.29 19.00 3.16
N GLU A 77 8.63 19.06 4.45
CA GLU A 77 9.98 18.75 4.93
C GLU A 77 10.38 17.29 4.66
N VAL A 78 9.48 16.33 4.92
CA VAL A 78 9.75 14.91 4.64
C VAL A 78 9.85 14.66 3.14
N LYS A 79 8.99 15.28 2.31
CA LYS A 79 9.10 15.14 0.85
C LYS A 79 10.43 15.64 0.31
N GLU A 80 10.92 16.77 0.81
CA GLU A 80 12.24 17.28 0.40
C GLU A 80 13.37 16.39 0.93
N ALA A 81 13.29 15.93 2.18
CA ALA A 81 14.30 15.04 2.75
C ALA A 81 14.36 13.68 2.01
N PHE A 82 13.22 13.19 1.52
CA PHE A 82 13.09 11.87 0.91
C PHE A 82 13.07 11.92 -0.63
N ARG A 83 13.32 13.07 -1.24
CA ARG A 83 13.24 13.27 -2.70
C ARG A 83 14.06 12.28 -3.55
N ASP A 84 15.21 11.86 -3.03
CA ASP A 84 16.15 10.95 -3.73
C ASP A 84 16.05 9.51 -3.20
N LYS A 85 15.13 9.25 -2.26
CA LYS A 85 14.88 7.91 -1.72
C LYS A 85 13.92 7.18 -2.63
N ASN A 86 14.04 5.86 -2.68
CA ASN A 86 13.10 4.99 -3.36
C ASN A 86 12.54 3.98 -2.37
N PHE A 87 11.23 4.06 -2.14
CA PHE A 87 10.49 3.14 -1.27
C PHE A 87 9.69 2.12 -2.07
N LEU A 88 9.88 2.01 -3.38
CA LEU A 88 9.26 0.95 -4.17
C LEU A 88 10.11 -0.31 -4.15
N PHE A 89 9.46 -1.47 -4.11
CA PHE A 89 10.17 -2.73 -4.31
C PHE A 89 10.82 -2.78 -5.70
N SER A 90 11.97 -3.46 -5.79
CA SER A 90 12.78 -3.52 -7.02
C SER A 90 12.07 -4.18 -8.21
N ASP A 91 11.08 -5.03 -7.94
CA ASP A 91 10.29 -5.75 -8.93
C ASP A 91 9.06 -4.99 -9.46
N VAL A 92 8.76 -3.81 -8.93
CA VAL A 92 7.60 -2.99 -9.33
C VAL A 92 7.62 -2.68 -10.83
N ASN A 93 8.78 -2.36 -11.39
CA ASN A 93 8.92 -2.03 -12.81
C ASN A 93 8.41 -3.14 -13.75
N ALA A 94 8.45 -4.40 -13.32
CA ALA A 94 8.01 -5.53 -14.15
C ALA A 94 6.50 -5.52 -14.40
N ILE A 95 5.71 -4.89 -13.52
CA ILE A 95 4.25 -4.92 -13.59
C ILE A 95 3.61 -3.60 -14.02
N LEU A 96 4.26 -2.45 -13.80
CA LEU A 96 3.67 -1.12 -14.04
C LEU A 96 2.97 -0.96 -15.39
N PRO A 97 3.51 -1.43 -16.54
CA PRO A 97 2.84 -1.26 -17.84
C PRO A 97 1.48 -1.96 -17.94
N ALA A 98 1.19 -2.92 -17.07
CA ALA A 98 -0.06 -3.67 -17.06
C ALA A 98 -1.08 -3.13 -16.04
N VAL A 99 -0.65 -2.36 -15.04
CA VAL A 99 -1.48 -1.87 -13.94
C VAL A 99 -2.46 -0.84 -14.46
N ASP A 100 -3.76 -1.08 -14.23
CA ASP A 100 -4.81 -0.17 -14.62
C ASP A 100 -5.16 0.80 -13.49
N ALA A 101 -5.12 0.36 -12.22
CA ALA A 101 -5.23 1.23 -11.05
C ALA A 101 -4.60 0.64 -9.77
N ILE A 102 -4.16 1.52 -8.88
CA ILE A 102 -3.79 1.19 -7.50
C ILE A 102 -5.07 1.23 -6.65
N LEU A 103 -5.30 0.21 -5.82
CA LEU A 103 -6.41 0.15 -4.89
C LEU A 103 -5.86 -0.12 -3.49
N THR A 104 -5.92 0.87 -2.60
CA THR A 104 -5.38 0.79 -1.24
C THR A 104 -6.44 1.11 -0.19
N ILE A 105 -6.31 0.52 0.99
CA ILE A 105 -7.16 0.82 2.14
C ILE A 105 -6.39 1.70 3.12
N GLY A 106 -7.02 2.76 3.61
CA GLY A 106 -6.50 3.56 4.72
C GLY A 106 -6.86 5.03 4.61
N ASN A 107 -6.25 5.82 5.49
CA ASN A 107 -6.48 7.23 5.65
C ASN A 107 -6.03 7.95 4.38
N GLN A 108 -6.96 8.65 3.74
CA GLN A 108 -6.71 9.31 2.46
C GLN A 108 -5.50 10.26 2.51
N PRO A 109 -5.42 11.23 3.45
CA PRO A 109 -4.24 12.08 3.58
C PRO A 109 -2.93 11.30 3.70
N TYR A 110 -2.90 10.23 4.50
CA TYR A 110 -1.67 9.46 4.71
C TYR A 110 -1.27 8.64 3.47
N GLN A 111 -2.23 8.04 2.77
CA GLN A 111 -1.97 7.30 1.54
C GLN A 111 -1.53 8.23 0.41
N GLU A 112 -2.16 9.40 0.26
CA GLU A 112 -1.75 10.43 -0.69
C GLU A 112 -0.32 10.91 -0.43
N PHE A 113 0.03 11.12 0.84
CA PHE A 113 1.39 11.48 1.23
C PHE A 113 2.41 10.43 0.77
N LYS A 114 2.19 9.15 1.08
CA LYS A 114 3.10 8.07 0.65
C LYS A 114 3.18 7.94 -0.88
N LEU A 115 2.05 8.04 -1.58
CA LEU A 115 2.02 8.04 -3.05
C LEU A 115 2.83 9.20 -3.62
N SER A 116 2.79 10.37 -2.98
CA SER A 116 3.56 11.54 -3.42
C SER A 116 5.08 11.38 -3.30
N LEU A 117 5.55 10.39 -2.53
CA LEU A 117 6.96 9.99 -2.44
C LEU A 117 7.38 9.04 -3.57
N CYS A 118 6.46 8.64 -4.45
CA CYS A 118 6.68 7.64 -5.50
C CYS A 118 6.42 8.23 -6.89
N PRO A 119 7.34 9.03 -7.46
CA PRO A 119 7.15 9.67 -8.77
C PRO A 119 6.81 8.68 -9.90
N LEU A 120 7.33 7.45 -9.81
CA LEU A 120 7.09 6.38 -10.78
C LEU A 120 5.62 5.94 -10.86
N LEU A 121 4.83 6.17 -9.80
CA LEU A 121 3.42 5.81 -9.74
C LEU A 121 2.48 6.98 -10.10
N ALA A 122 3.02 8.18 -10.34
CA ALA A 122 2.23 9.42 -10.45
C ALA A 122 1.17 9.40 -11.57
N THR A 123 1.39 8.61 -12.62
CA THR A 123 0.46 8.50 -13.76
C THR A 123 -0.57 7.39 -13.60
N ILE A 124 -0.46 6.56 -12.57
CA ILE A 124 -1.37 5.43 -12.35
C ILE A 124 -2.55 5.93 -11.52
N PRO A 125 -3.80 5.74 -11.98
CA PRO A 125 -4.98 6.04 -11.19
C PRO A 125 -4.93 5.32 -9.84
N HIS A 126 -5.32 5.98 -8.76
CA HIS A 126 -5.37 5.36 -7.44
C HIS A 126 -6.73 5.58 -6.78
N HIS A 127 -7.19 4.56 -6.08
CA HIS A 127 -8.39 4.55 -5.28
C HIS A 127 -8.01 4.26 -3.83
N ILE A 128 -8.15 5.27 -2.98
CA ILE A 128 -7.97 5.12 -1.53
C ILE A 128 -9.35 4.95 -0.93
N VAL A 129 -9.58 3.81 -0.27
CA VAL A 129 -10.91 3.43 0.21
C VAL A 129 -10.91 3.17 1.71
N GLN A 130 -12.04 3.44 2.36
CA GLN A 130 -12.27 3.15 3.78
C GLN A 130 -13.19 1.93 3.99
N ALA A 131 -13.31 1.07 2.97
CA ALA A 131 -14.09 -0.16 3.01
C ALA A 131 -13.26 -1.31 2.43
N THR A 132 -13.74 -2.55 2.61
CA THR A 132 -13.06 -3.72 2.03
C THR A 132 -12.98 -3.60 0.51
N LYS A 133 -11.84 -4.02 -0.08
CA LYS A 133 -11.62 -3.94 -1.53
C LYS A 133 -12.67 -4.70 -2.32
N GLY A 134 -13.10 -5.86 -1.83
CA GLY A 134 -14.16 -6.64 -2.48
C GLY A 134 -15.48 -5.90 -2.62
N LEU A 135 -15.89 -5.17 -1.58
CA LEU A 135 -17.09 -4.32 -1.64
C LEU A 135 -16.90 -3.19 -2.66
N TYR A 136 -15.75 -2.50 -2.60
CA TYR A 136 -15.46 -1.41 -3.53
C TYR A 136 -15.43 -1.86 -4.99
N ILE A 137 -14.79 -3.01 -5.27
CA ILE A 137 -14.72 -3.59 -6.62
C ILE A 137 -16.13 -3.91 -7.13
N THR A 138 -16.96 -4.53 -6.27
CA THR A 138 -18.35 -4.86 -6.61
C THR A 138 -19.16 -3.61 -6.96
N GLN A 139 -19.02 -2.54 -6.18
CA GLN A 139 -19.77 -1.29 -6.38
C GLN A 139 -19.29 -0.48 -7.58
N THR A 140 -17.98 -0.49 -7.86
CA THR A 140 -17.35 0.41 -8.84
C THR A 140 -17.19 -0.25 -10.20
N PHE A 141 -16.77 -1.51 -10.23
CA PHE A 141 -16.45 -2.26 -11.46
C PHE A 141 -17.50 -3.33 -11.80
N GLY A 142 -18.41 -3.64 -10.88
CA GLY A 142 -19.52 -4.55 -11.12
C GLY A 142 -19.08 -5.95 -11.54
N LEU A 143 -19.52 -6.39 -12.72
CA LEU A 143 -19.19 -7.71 -13.29
C LEU A 143 -17.95 -7.70 -14.20
N GLN A 144 -17.22 -6.57 -14.26
CA GLN A 144 -16.01 -6.49 -15.06
C GLN A 144 -14.98 -7.52 -14.58
N PRO A 145 -14.41 -8.35 -15.49
CA PRO A 145 -13.30 -9.23 -15.14
C PRO A 145 -12.14 -8.42 -14.56
N THR A 146 -11.69 -8.81 -13.38
CA THR A 146 -10.68 -8.08 -12.61
C THR A 146 -9.61 -9.03 -12.12
N VAL A 147 -8.36 -8.57 -12.07
CA VAL A 147 -7.27 -9.22 -11.35
C VAL A 147 -6.89 -8.32 -10.20
N LEU A 148 -6.87 -8.83 -8.98
CA LEU A 148 -6.39 -8.11 -7.80
C LEU A 148 -5.11 -8.76 -7.29
N ILE A 149 -4.05 -7.99 -7.16
CA ILE A 149 -2.78 -8.40 -6.52
C ILE A 149 -2.64 -7.65 -5.19
N ASP A 150 -2.41 -8.40 -4.11
CA ASP A 150 -2.40 -7.85 -2.74
C ASP A 150 -1.50 -8.68 -1.81
N ASP A 151 -0.82 -8.06 -0.85
CA ASP A 151 -0.02 -8.75 0.18
C ASP A 151 -0.90 -9.44 1.24
N LYS A 152 -2.15 -8.99 1.39
CA LYS A 152 -3.11 -9.51 2.36
C LYS A 152 -4.20 -10.30 1.69
N GLN A 153 -4.67 -11.33 2.39
CA GLN A 153 -5.87 -12.06 2.00
C GLN A 153 -7.06 -11.10 1.95
N GLN A 154 -7.85 -11.21 0.87
CA GLN A 154 -9.01 -10.35 0.64
C GLN A 154 -10.30 -11.15 0.81
N GLN A 155 -11.31 -10.50 1.38
CA GLN A 155 -12.64 -11.07 1.62
C GLN A 155 -13.67 -10.46 0.67
N ASN A 156 -14.76 -11.18 0.41
CA ASN A 156 -15.91 -10.71 -0.35
C ASN A 156 -15.57 -10.19 -1.76
N LEU A 157 -14.57 -10.79 -2.42
CA LEU A 157 -14.27 -10.48 -3.81
C LEU A 157 -15.40 -10.98 -4.72
N PRO A 158 -15.81 -10.21 -5.74
CA PRO A 158 -16.81 -10.67 -6.69
C PRO A 158 -16.27 -11.85 -7.50
N ALA A 159 -17.15 -12.75 -7.93
CA ALA A 159 -16.77 -13.97 -8.66
C ALA A 159 -16.02 -13.71 -9.98
N SER A 160 -16.14 -12.50 -10.55
CA SER A 160 -15.39 -12.04 -11.72
C SER A 160 -13.94 -11.64 -11.41
N THR A 161 -13.51 -11.68 -10.13
CA THR A 161 -12.16 -11.29 -9.71
C THR A 161 -11.25 -12.50 -9.53
N THR A 162 -10.16 -12.53 -10.27
CA THR A 162 -9.01 -13.40 -10.00
C THR A 162 -8.14 -12.74 -8.94
N PHE A 163 -8.02 -13.38 -7.78
CA PHE A 163 -7.12 -12.93 -6.72
C PHE A 163 -5.75 -13.59 -6.84
N ILE A 164 -4.69 -12.78 -6.77
CA ILE A 164 -3.31 -13.25 -6.66
C ILE A 164 -2.74 -12.69 -5.36
N HIS A 165 -2.44 -13.59 -4.43
CA HIS A 165 -1.75 -13.21 -3.20
C HIS A 165 -0.27 -12.96 -3.50
N LEU A 166 0.29 -11.86 -3.02
CA LEU A 166 1.72 -11.60 -3.06
C LEU A 166 2.34 -11.98 -1.72
N ASP A 167 3.01 -13.11 -1.66
CA ASP A 167 3.76 -13.55 -0.49
C ASP A 167 5.26 -13.46 -0.80
N ARG A 168 5.87 -12.32 -0.49
CA ARG A 168 7.30 -12.08 -0.71
C ARG A 168 8.22 -12.99 0.12
N SER A 169 7.68 -13.77 1.08
CA SER A 169 8.45 -14.72 1.90
C SER A 169 8.50 -16.14 1.32
N GLN A 170 7.64 -16.45 0.34
CA GLN A 170 7.56 -17.80 -0.22
C GLN A 170 8.79 -18.10 -1.11
N SER A 171 9.23 -19.37 -1.11
CA SER A 171 10.41 -19.79 -1.89
C SER A 171 10.10 -20.04 -3.38
N GLU A 172 8.89 -20.50 -3.68
CA GLU A 172 8.47 -20.84 -5.04
C GLU A 172 7.98 -19.59 -5.80
N PRO A 173 8.34 -19.39 -7.08
CA PRO A 173 7.88 -18.23 -7.86
C PRO A 173 6.36 -18.06 -7.90
N VAL A 174 5.65 -19.16 -8.13
CA VAL A 174 4.18 -19.23 -8.20
C VAL A 174 3.70 -20.49 -7.50
N ILE A 175 2.74 -20.35 -6.58
CA ILE A 175 2.06 -21.46 -5.91
C ILE A 175 0.60 -21.46 -6.36
N ARG A 176 0.13 -22.63 -6.81
CA ARG A 176 -1.29 -22.87 -7.13
C ARG A 176 -1.81 -24.00 -6.25
N LYS A 177 -2.69 -23.68 -5.30
CA LYS A 177 -3.25 -24.68 -4.39
C LYS A 177 -4.71 -24.37 -4.09
N GLU A 178 -5.58 -25.36 -4.26
CA GLU A 178 -7.01 -25.26 -3.90
C GLU A 178 -7.71 -24.04 -4.54
N GLY A 179 -7.40 -23.74 -5.81
CA GLY A 179 -7.96 -22.59 -6.53
C GLY A 179 -7.38 -21.24 -6.11
N LYS A 180 -6.43 -21.20 -5.18
CA LYS A 180 -5.68 -19.99 -4.80
C LYS A 180 -4.39 -19.88 -5.59
N ILE A 181 -4.00 -18.64 -5.87
CA ILE A 181 -2.78 -18.29 -6.59
C ILE A 181 -1.96 -17.39 -5.69
N SER A 182 -0.67 -17.71 -5.50
CA SER A 182 0.28 -16.87 -4.79
C SER A 182 1.56 -16.69 -5.59
N ILE A 183 2.13 -15.49 -5.58
CA ILE A 183 3.40 -15.16 -6.23
C ILE A 183 4.42 -14.63 -5.21
N ALA A 184 5.70 -14.94 -5.43
CA ALA A 184 6.79 -14.45 -4.58
C ALA A 184 7.24 -13.02 -4.92
N SER A 185 6.94 -12.57 -6.14
CA SER A 185 7.40 -11.30 -6.69
C SER A 185 6.47 -10.88 -7.82
N LEU A 186 6.33 -9.56 -7.99
CA LEU A 186 5.52 -8.95 -9.04
C LEU A 186 5.97 -9.35 -10.44
N GLN A 187 7.24 -9.76 -10.64
CA GLN A 187 7.71 -10.23 -11.94
C GLN A 187 7.01 -11.51 -12.44
N TYR A 188 6.39 -12.28 -11.53
CA TYR A 188 5.72 -13.54 -11.86
C TYR A 188 4.22 -13.41 -12.14
N TYR A 189 3.66 -12.19 -12.18
CA TYR A 189 2.22 -12.00 -12.34
C TYR A 189 1.68 -12.60 -13.65
N GLN A 190 2.43 -12.55 -14.75
CA GLN A 190 2.02 -13.15 -16.02
C GLN A 190 1.98 -14.68 -15.95
N GLN A 191 2.99 -15.28 -15.30
CA GLN A 191 3.02 -16.73 -15.06
C GLN A 191 1.83 -17.17 -14.18
N ALA A 192 1.43 -16.32 -13.23
CA ALA A 192 0.26 -16.55 -12.40
C ALA A 192 -1.08 -16.44 -13.15
N LEU A 193 -1.11 -15.80 -14.33
CA LEU A 193 -2.30 -15.68 -15.18
C LEU A 193 -2.34 -16.66 -16.36
N ALA A 194 -1.23 -17.37 -16.62
CA ALA A 194 -1.12 -18.44 -17.63
C ALA A 194 -1.67 -19.78 -17.10
#